data_AF-A0AAV2BZB7-F1
#
_entry.id   AF-A0AAV2BZB7-F1
#
_cell.length_a   1.000
_cell.length_b   1.000
_cell.length_c   1.000
_cell.angle_alpha   90.00
_cell.angle_beta   90.00
_cell.angle_gamma   90.00
#
_symmetry.space_group_name_H-M   'P 1'
#
loop_
_entity.id
_entity.type
_entity.pdbx_description
1 polymer ?
#
loop_
_entity_poly.entity_id
_entity_poly.type
_entity_poly.pdbx_seq_one_letter_code
_entity_poly.pdbx_strand_id
1 'polypeptide(L)'
;MPILPVAFSIMASFISAVSVIGIPAEVYMFGIYVVYYYVSYPIGAVIASYVCLPVFFKSGECTVYEMLYMAVALYAPALALSAVTNMSIWTSVISVGVVCTFYCTLGGMKAVLWTDLFQAMLMFIGIFAIIIKGFSDIGFSEVFRIGYEEDRIAIPTLSPSLTERYTVWNLLIQGSIFSLMNFGANQIQIQRLLTVKNI
;
A
#
# COMPACT_ATOMS: atom_id res chain seq x y z
N MET A 1 15.78 -0.45 -17.21
CA MET A 1 15.68 -1.80 -16.60
C MET A 1 14.67 -2.63 -17.37
N PRO A 2 14.67 -3.97 -17.24
CA PRO A 2 13.51 -4.77 -17.65
C PRO A 2 12.25 -4.29 -16.90
N ILE A 3 11.10 -4.33 -17.58
CA ILE A 3 9.81 -3.85 -17.06
C ILE A 3 9.39 -4.59 -15.79
N LEU A 4 9.71 -5.88 -15.71
CA LEU A 4 9.19 -6.77 -14.68
C LEU A 4 9.65 -6.39 -13.26
N PRO A 5 10.95 -6.21 -12.93
CA PRO A 5 11.37 -5.71 -11.62
C PRO A 5 10.79 -4.33 -11.25
N VAL A 6 10.60 -3.45 -12.23
CA VAL A 6 10.02 -2.13 -11.98
C VAL A 6 8.54 -2.24 -11.64
N ALA A 7 7.78 -3.04 -12.38
CA ALA A 7 6.37 -3.30 -12.10
C ALA A 7 6.17 -3.96 -10.72
N PHE A 8 6.99 -4.96 -10.39
CA PHE A 8 6.95 -5.59 -9.07
C PHE A 8 7.33 -4.63 -7.95
N SER A 9 8.27 -3.73 -8.17
CA SER A 9 8.65 -2.74 -7.17
C SER A 9 7.59 -1.64 -6.98
N ILE A 10 6.91 -1.23 -8.05
CA ILE A 10 5.73 -0.34 -7.95
C ILE A 10 4.61 -1.06 -7.18
N MET A 11 4.35 -2.33 -7.49
CA MET A 11 3.39 -3.15 -6.75
C MET A 11 3.78 -3.29 -5.27
N ALA A 12 5.06 -3.54 -4.98
CA ALA A 12 5.61 -3.61 -3.63
C ALA A 12 5.37 -2.32 -2.84
N SER A 13 5.44 -1.16 -3.51
CA SER A 13 5.19 0.13 -2.86
C SER A 13 3.75 0.29 -2.37
N PHE A 14 2.78 -0.31 -3.08
CA PHE A 14 1.37 -0.28 -2.67
C PHE A 14 1.09 -1.22 -1.49
N ILE A 15 1.92 -2.24 -1.33
CA ILE A 15 1.81 -3.21 -0.25
C ILE A 15 2.72 -2.73 0.89
N SER A 16 2.22 -1.80 1.70
CA SER A 16 2.91 -1.35 2.90
C SER A 16 2.51 -2.19 4.13
N ALA A 17 3.33 -2.18 5.18
CA ALA A 17 2.95 -2.79 6.45
C ALA A 17 1.63 -2.20 7.01
N VAL A 18 1.35 -0.93 6.70
CA VAL A 18 0.10 -0.25 7.07
C VAL A 18 -1.10 -0.87 6.35
N SER A 19 -0.99 -1.21 5.06
CA SER A 19 -2.11 -1.83 4.35
C SER A 19 -2.34 -3.28 4.80
N VAL A 20 -1.28 -4.04 5.09
CA VAL A 20 -1.39 -5.43 5.54
C VAL A 20 -2.11 -5.55 6.90
N ILE A 21 -1.90 -4.61 7.81
CA ILE A 21 -2.58 -4.62 9.13
C ILE A 21 -3.90 -3.86 9.08
N GLY A 22 -3.92 -2.72 8.38
CA GLY A 22 -5.06 -1.80 8.37
C GLY A 22 -6.26 -2.32 7.60
N ILE A 23 -6.06 -2.94 6.42
CA ILE A 23 -7.18 -3.38 5.57
C ILE A 23 -7.97 -4.53 6.23
N PRO A 24 -7.36 -5.59 6.77
CA PRO A 24 -8.10 -6.63 7.48
C PRO A 24 -8.83 -6.10 8.71
N ALA A 25 -8.23 -5.15 9.45
CA ALA A 25 -8.87 -4.52 10.60
C ALA A 25 -10.10 -3.70 10.19
N GLU A 26 -10.02 -2.95 9.09
CA GLU A 26 -11.16 -2.21 8.54
C GLU A 26 -12.27 -3.16 8.08
N VAL A 27 -11.92 -4.25 7.40
CA VAL A 27 -12.89 -5.27 6.97
C VAL A 27 -13.55 -5.96 8.16
N TYR A 28 -12.80 -6.22 9.23
CA TYR A 28 -13.33 -6.78 10.47
C TYR A 28 -14.31 -5.84 11.17
N MET A 29 -13.99 -4.54 11.24
CA MET A 29 -14.79 -3.55 11.97
C MET A 29 -15.98 -3.00 11.17
N PHE A 30 -15.85 -2.86 9.85
CA PHE A 30 -16.82 -2.17 9.00
C PHE A 30 -17.26 -2.97 7.77
N GLY A 31 -16.64 -4.10 7.46
CA GLY A 31 -17.00 -4.93 6.30
C GLY A 31 -16.19 -4.64 5.04
N ILE A 32 -16.50 -5.36 3.97
CA ILE A 32 -15.73 -5.44 2.72
C ILE A 32 -15.84 -4.18 1.83
N TYR A 33 -16.50 -3.12 2.30
CA TYR A 33 -16.76 -1.89 1.55
C TYR A 33 -15.50 -1.26 0.94
N VAL A 34 -14.34 -1.40 1.60
CA VAL A 34 -13.03 -0.97 1.10
C VAL A 34 -12.69 -1.54 -0.28
N VAL A 35 -13.24 -2.70 -0.68
CA VAL A 35 -12.99 -3.27 -2.01
C VAL A 35 -13.51 -2.36 -3.13
N TYR A 36 -14.60 -1.62 -2.90
CA TYR A 36 -15.20 -0.72 -3.89
C TYR A 36 -14.30 0.47 -4.24
N TYR A 37 -13.40 0.86 -3.32
CA TYR A 37 -12.39 1.87 -3.60
C TYR A 37 -11.45 1.44 -4.75
N TYR A 38 -11.17 0.14 -4.91
CA TYR A 38 -10.31 -0.36 -6.01
C TYR A 38 -11.00 -0.30 -7.38
N VAL A 39 -12.32 -0.16 -7.44
CA VAL A 39 -13.08 -0.08 -8.71
C VAL A 39 -12.82 1.24 -9.43
N SER A 40 -12.72 2.36 -8.71
CA SER A 40 -12.42 3.67 -9.31
C SER A 40 -10.92 3.95 -9.46
N TYR A 41 -10.06 3.11 -8.86
CA TYR A 41 -8.62 3.26 -8.89
C TYR A 41 -8.01 3.35 -10.30
N PRO A 42 -8.42 2.53 -11.30
CA PRO A 42 -7.92 2.63 -12.67
C PRO A 42 -8.27 3.95 -13.36
N ILE A 43 -9.46 4.49 -13.08
CA ILE A 43 -9.93 5.76 -13.64
C ILE A 43 -9.01 6.89 -13.16
N GLY A 44 -8.74 6.94 -11.86
CA GLY A 44 -7.80 7.89 -11.28
C GLY A 44 -6.37 7.75 -11.84
N ALA A 45 -5.93 6.52 -12.11
CA ALA A 45 -4.59 6.25 -12.64
C ALA A 45 -4.41 6.79 -14.07
N VAL A 46 -5.44 6.60 -14.92
CA VAL A 46 -5.45 7.13 -16.27
C VAL A 46 -5.39 8.66 -16.25
N ILE A 47 -6.21 9.31 -15.42
CA ILE A 47 -6.20 10.77 -15.25
C ILE A 47 -4.83 11.25 -14.78
N ALA A 48 -4.22 10.55 -13.81
CA ALA A 48 -2.88 10.87 -13.32
C ALA A 48 -1.81 10.81 -14.42
N SER A 49 -1.87 9.79 -15.27
CA SER A 49 -0.91 9.63 -16.38
C SER A 49 -0.97 10.76 -17.40
N TYR A 50 -2.16 11.27 -17.71
CA TYR A 50 -2.32 12.33 -18.72
C TYR A 50 -2.17 13.74 -18.16
N VAL A 51 -2.53 13.97 -16.88
CA VAL A 51 -2.58 15.32 -16.29
C VAL A 51 -1.39 15.58 -15.38
N CYS A 52 -1.12 14.68 -14.44
CA CYS A 52 -0.09 14.93 -13.43
C CYS A 52 1.31 14.61 -13.95
N LEU A 53 1.46 13.52 -14.69
CA LEU A 53 2.75 13.09 -15.23
C LEU A 53 3.44 14.21 -16.04
N PRO A 54 2.81 14.92 -17.00
CA PRO A 54 3.49 16.00 -17.72
C PRO A 54 3.81 17.25 -16.87
N VAL A 55 3.11 17.45 -15.75
CA VAL A 55 3.29 18.61 -14.85
C VAL A 55 4.43 18.36 -13.85
N PHE A 56 4.41 17.22 -13.17
CA PHE A 56 5.38 16.89 -12.13
C PHE A 56 6.72 16.36 -12.67
N PHE A 57 6.75 15.86 -13.91
CA PHE A 57 7.99 15.46 -14.58
C PHE A 57 8.97 16.63 -14.75
N LYS A 58 8.47 17.88 -14.73
CA LYS A 58 9.30 19.08 -14.85
C LYS A 58 9.77 19.67 -13.53
N SER A 59 9.09 19.38 -12.41
CA SER A 59 9.38 20.05 -11.14
C SER A 59 10.46 19.35 -10.31
N GLY A 60 10.58 18.02 -10.33
CA GLY A 60 11.66 17.30 -9.64
C GLY A 60 11.71 17.48 -8.10
N GLU A 61 10.73 18.17 -7.52
CA GLU A 61 10.72 18.55 -6.10
C GLU A 61 10.25 17.38 -5.22
N CYS A 62 10.94 17.17 -4.10
CA CYS A 62 10.50 16.31 -3.01
C CYS A 62 9.41 17.05 -2.22
N THR A 63 8.23 16.45 -2.06
CA THR A 63 7.14 17.12 -1.34
C THR A 63 7.27 16.92 0.17
N VAL A 64 6.84 17.91 0.97
CA VAL A 64 6.84 17.80 2.45
C VAL A 64 6.06 16.57 2.94
N TYR A 65 5.01 16.18 2.20
CA TYR A 65 4.24 14.97 2.46
C TYR A 65 5.11 13.71 2.43
N GLU A 66 6.01 13.57 1.46
CA GLU A 66 6.89 12.40 1.33
C GLU A 66 7.86 12.29 2.48
N MET A 67 8.42 13.42 2.93
CA MET A 67 9.30 13.43 4.09
C MET A 67 8.59 12.92 5.35
N LEU A 68 7.35 13.34 5.57
CA LEU A 68 6.54 12.88 6.70
C LEU A 68 6.13 11.41 6.56
N TYR A 69 5.73 10.99 5.36
CA TYR A 69 5.35 9.61 5.08
C TYR A 69 6.52 8.63 5.29
N MET A 70 7.73 9.00 4.88
CA MET A 70 8.93 8.19 5.08
C MET A 70 9.24 7.95 6.58
N ALA A 71 8.95 8.91 7.45
CA ALA A 71 9.08 8.72 8.90
C ALA A 71 8.09 7.66 9.44
N VAL A 72 6.83 7.69 8.98
CA VAL A 72 5.82 6.69 9.33
C VAL A 72 6.19 5.31 8.76
N ALA A 73 6.70 5.28 7.53
CA ALA A 73 7.13 4.05 6.87
C ALA A 73 8.32 3.38 7.59
N LEU A 74 9.24 4.16 8.17
CA LEU A 74 10.34 3.63 9.00
C LEU A 74 9.85 3.10 10.36
N TYR A 75 8.80 3.72 10.91
CA TYR A 75 8.29 3.36 12.24
C TYR A 75 7.67 1.96 12.28
N ALA A 76 6.93 1.55 11.24
CA ALA A 76 6.27 0.24 11.19
C ALA A 76 7.24 -0.97 11.36
N PRO A 77 8.34 -1.10 10.60
CA PRO A 77 9.30 -2.18 10.79
C PRO A 77 10.07 -2.05 12.12
N ALA A 78 10.32 -0.83 12.60
CA ALA A 78 10.95 -0.62 13.90
C ALA A 78 10.05 -1.08 15.07
N LEU A 79 8.74 -0.85 14.97
CA LEU A 79 7.74 -1.33 15.92
C LEU A 79 7.66 -2.86 15.90
N ALA A 80 7.63 -3.48 14.71
CA ALA A 80 7.65 -4.93 14.57
C ALA A 80 8.93 -5.55 15.17
N LEU A 81 10.09 -4.93 14.91
CA LEU A 81 11.36 -5.38 15.49
C LEU A 81 11.33 -5.27 17.03
N SER A 82 10.90 -4.12 17.56
CA SER A 82 10.75 -3.90 19.00
C SER A 82 9.85 -4.95 19.67
N ALA A 83 8.74 -5.31 19.03
CA ALA A 83 7.81 -6.31 19.54
C ALA A 83 8.40 -7.73 19.59
N VAL A 84 9.28 -8.09 18.65
CA VAL A 84 9.88 -9.44 18.58
C VAL A 84 11.14 -9.55 19.44
N THR A 85 11.95 -8.50 19.51
CA THR A 85 13.24 -8.52 20.23
C THR A 85 13.14 -8.01 21.67
N ASN A 86 11.98 -7.50 22.10
CA ASN A 86 11.79 -6.81 23.40
C ASN A 86 12.74 -5.61 23.60
N MET A 87 13.24 -5.01 22.52
CA MET A 87 14.08 -3.82 22.58
C MET A 87 13.25 -2.53 22.64
N SER A 88 13.83 -1.46 23.18
CA SER A 88 13.20 -0.13 23.15
C SER A 88 12.94 0.33 21.71
N ILE A 89 11.78 0.95 21.47
CA ILE A 89 11.39 1.48 20.16
C ILE A 89 12.44 2.42 19.57
N TRP A 90 13.09 3.23 20.40
CA TRP A 90 14.15 4.14 19.97
C TRP A 90 15.36 3.41 19.41
N THR A 91 15.77 2.32 20.05
CA THR A 91 16.88 1.48 19.58
C THR A 91 16.53 0.81 18.26
N SER A 92 15.30 0.32 18.12
CA SER A 92 14.81 -0.29 16.88
C SER A 92 14.74 0.70 15.71
N VAL A 93 14.26 1.92 15.95
CA VAL A 93 14.19 2.97 14.93
C VAL A 93 15.59 3.32 14.43
N ILE A 94 16.55 3.54 15.35
CA ILE A 94 17.93 3.86 14.98
C ILE A 94 18.58 2.70 14.23
N SER A 95 18.42 1.46 14.70
CA SER A 95 19.04 0.31 14.05
C SER A 95 18.51 0.08 12.63
N VAL A 96 17.17 0.13 12.45
CA VAL A 96 16.55 -0.03 11.13
C VAL A 96 16.96 1.12 10.21
N GLY A 97 16.97 2.36 10.72
CA GLY A 97 17.40 3.53 9.97
C GLY A 97 18.84 3.42 9.47
N VAL A 98 19.79 3.07 10.35
CA VAL A 98 21.21 2.92 10.00
C VAL A 98 21.41 1.82 8.96
N VAL A 99 20.82 0.64 9.17
CA VAL A 99 20.92 -0.48 8.22
C VAL A 99 20.32 -0.07 6.87
N CYS A 100 19.15 0.56 6.88
CA CYS A 100 18.44 1.03 5.70
C CYS A 100 19.26 2.04 4.89
N THR A 101 19.76 3.08 5.54
CA THR A 101 20.61 4.09 4.89
C THR A 101 21.88 3.45 4.32
N PHE A 102 22.52 2.55 5.07
CA PHE A 102 23.76 1.94 4.64
C PHE A 102 23.59 1.07 3.39
N TYR A 103 22.60 0.18 3.34
CA TYR A 103 22.41 -0.66 2.15
C TYR A 103 21.84 0.15 0.96
N CYS A 104 21.00 1.17 1.20
CA CYS A 104 20.47 2.02 0.14
C CYS A 104 21.58 2.84 -0.54
N THR A 105 22.54 3.35 0.24
CA THR A 105 23.68 4.12 -0.30
C THR A 105 24.66 3.26 -1.09
N LEU A 106 24.93 2.02 -0.65
CA LEU A 106 25.82 1.10 -1.36
C LEU A 106 25.21 0.49 -2.63
N GLY A 107 23.93 0.13 -2.57
CA GLY A 107 23.28 -0.61 -3.67
C GLY A 107 22.68 0.28 -4.77
N GLY A 108 22.42 1.55 -4.47
CA GLY A 108 21.71 2.47 -5.36
C GLY A 108 20.29 2.02 -5.72
N MET A 109 19.63 2.77 -6.60
CA MET A 109 18.22 2.51 -6.96
C MET A 109 18.02 1.10 -7.54
N LYS A 110 19.02 0.52 -8.20
CA LYS A 110 18.90 -0.84 -8.75
C LYS A 110 18.79 -1.90 -7.66
N ALA A 111 19.62 -1.85 -6.63
CA ALA A 111 19.56 -2.82 -5.54
C ALA A 111 18.27 -2.66 -4.72
N VAL A 112 17.84 -1.42 -4.49
CA VAL A 112 16.58 -1.12 -3.78
C VAL A 112 15.38 -1.77 -4.48
N LEU A 113 15.29 -1.67 -5.80
CA LEU A 113 14.21 -2.32 -6.58
C LEU A 113 14.21 -3.85 -6.43
N TRP A 114 15.40 -4.47 -6.34
CA TRP A 114 15.52 -5.92 -6.12
C TRP A 114 15.15 -6.32 -4.70
N THR A 115 15.58 -5.56 -3.68
CA THR A 115 15.18 -5.84 -2.28
C THR A 115 13.67 -5.68 -2.10
N ASP A 116 13.06 -4.69 -2.74
CA ASP A 116 11.61 -4.49 -2.72
C ASP A 116 10.85 -5.67 -3.34
N LEU A 117 11.37 -6.25 -4.42
CA LEU A 117 10.80 -7.46 -5.02
C LEU A 117 10.80 -8.64 -4.03
N PHE A 118 11.92 -8.88 -3.36
CA PHE A 118 11.99 -9.94 -2.34
C PHE A 118 11.05 -9.67 -1.16
N GLN A 119 10.98 -8.42 -0.69
CA GLN A 119 10.06 -8.02 0.36
C GLN A 119 8.60 -8.27 -0.04
N ALA A 120 8.20 -7.87 -1.25
CA ALA A 120 6.83 -8.10 -1.74
C ALA A 120 6.49 -9.58 -1.81
N MET A 121 7.41 -10.43 -2.30
CA MET A 121 7.20 -11.88 -2.33
C MET A 121 6.94 -12.46 -0.95
N LEU A 122 7.75 -12.07 0.05
CA LEU A 122 7.56 -12.51 1.44
C LEU A 122 6.21 -12.05 2.00
N MET A 123 5.80 -10.82 1.70
CA MET A 123 4.51 -10.30 2.13
C MET A 123 3.34 -11.08 1.53
N PHE A 124 3.39 -11.41 0.24
CA PHE A 124 2.36 -12.25 -0.40
C PHE A 124 2.30 -13.64 0.25
N ILE A 125 3.44 -14.28 0.48
CA ILE A 125 3.49 -15.59 1.15
C ILE A 125 2.81 -15.50 2.53
N GLY A 126 3.13 -14.46 3.31
CA GLY A 126 2.50 -14.26 4.62
C GLY A 126 0.99 -14.07 4.56
N ILE A 127 0.51 -13.23 3.64
CA ILE A 127 -0.93 -13.00 3.44
C ILE A 127 -1.63 -14.29 3.02
N PHE A 128 -1.10 -15.02 2.04
CA PHE A 128 -1.68 -16.29 1.61
C PHE A 128 -1.68 -17.34 2.71
N ALA A 129 -0.60 -17.43 3.50
CA ALA A 129 -0.53 -18.35 4.63
C ALA A 129 -1.63 -18.07 5.66
N ILE A 130 -1.86 -16.80 6.01
CA ILE A 130 -2.93 -16.39 6.94
C ILE A 130 -4.31 -16.74 6.38
N ILE A 131 -4.55 -16.45 5.10
CA ILE A 131 -5.83 -16.75 4.42
C ILE A 131 -6.09 -18.26 4.41
N ILE A 132 -5.09 -19.07 4.01
CA ILE A 132 -5.20 -20.53 3.96
C ILE A 132 -5.45 -21.10 5.37
N LYS A 133 -4.74 -20.59 6.39
CA LYS A 133 -4.94 -21.03 7.76
C LYS A 133 -6.34 -20.68 8.27
N GLY A 134 -6.83 -19.46 7.99
CA GLY A 134 -8.19 -19.05 8.33
C GLY A 134 -9.26 -19.94 7.69
N PHE A 135 -9.12 -20.27 6.40
CA PHE A 135 -10.03 -21.21 5.74
C PHE A 135 -9.92 -22.63 6.26
N SER A 136 -8.72 -23.08 6.65
CA SER A 136 -8.51 -24.43 7.20
C SER A 136 -9.10 -24.59 8.60
N ASP A 137 -9.16 -23.53 9.40
CA ASP A 137 -9.63 -23.59 10.78
C ASP A 137 -11.16 -23.55 10.89
N ILE A 138 -11.82 -22.79 10.02
CA ILE A 138 -13.27 -22.53 10.10
C ILE A 138 -14.03 -23.20 8.94
N GLY A 139 -13.37 -23.41 7.80
CA GLY A 139 -13.98 -23.92 6.56
C GLY A 139 -14.43 -22.80 5.62
N PHE A 140 -14.21 -22.98 4.32
CA PHE A 140 -14.48 -21.95 3.30
C PHE A 140 -15.92 -21.42 3.35
N SER A 141 -16.92 -22.31 3.34
CA SER A 141 -18.33 -21.91 3.35
C SER A 141 -18.74 -21.17 4.62
N GLU A 142 -18.14 -21.54 5.74
CA GLU A 142 -18.46 -20.97 7.04
C GLU A 142 -17.93 -19.55 7.19
N VAL A 143 -16.75 -19.25 6.63
CA VAL A 143 -16.22 -17.88 6.58
C VAL A 143 -17.18 -16.93 5.85
N PHE A 144 -17.76 -17.36 4.72
CA PHE A 144 -18.75 -16.54 4.01
C PHE A 144 -20.05 -16.44 4.79
N ARG A 145 -20.51 -17.53 5.44
CA ARG A 145 -21.72 -17.51 6.27
C ARG A 145 -21.60 -16.49 7.39
N ILE A 146 -20.51 -16.52 8.16
CA ILE A 146 -20.23 -15.54 9.23
C ILE A 146 -20.17 -14.13 8.65
N GLY A 147 -19.50 -13.94 7.50
CA GLY A 147 -19.42 -12.63 6.85
C GLY A 147 -20.77 -12.08 6.40
N TYR A 148 -21.71 -12.93 5.98
CA TYR A 148 -23.08 -12.52 5.67
C TYR A 148 -23.91 -12.25 6.92
N GLU A 149 -23.79 -13.07 7.97
CA GLU A 149 -24.52 -12.89 9.24
C GLU A 149 -24.13 -11.60 9.97
N GLU A 150 -22.85 -11.23 9.90
CA GLU A 150 -22.29 -10.02 10.51
C GLU A 150 -22.38 -8.77 9.60
N ASP A 151 -23.12 -8.85 8.49
CA ASP A 151 -23.27 -7.77 7.50
C ASP A 151 -21.93 -7.21 6.97
N ARG A 152 -20.90 -8.08 6.91
CA ARG A 152 -19.55 -7.73 6.45
C ARG A 152 -19.37 -7.89 4.94
N ILE A 153 -20.27 -8.61 4.27
CA ILE A 153 -20.25 -8.86 2.82
C ILE A 153 -21.46 -8.17 2.16
N ALA A 154 -21.74 -6.92 2.56
CA ALA A 154 -22.79 -6.11 1.98
C ALA A 154 -22.25 -5.11 0.95
N ILE A 155 -23.17 -4.54 0.17
CA ILE A 155 -22.87 -3.46 -0.78
C ILE A 155 -22.99 -2.12 -0.03
N PRO A 156 -22.07 -1.17 -0.21
CA PRO A 156 -22.18 0.16 0.38
C PRO A 156 -23.48 0.86 -0.05
N THR A 157 -23.98 1.76 0.78
CA THR A 157 -25.19 2.53 0.47
C THR A 157 -24.97 3.45 -0.74
N LEU A 158 -26.02 3.66 -1.55
CA LEU A 158 -26.01 4.62 -2.67
C LEU A 158 -26.31 6.07 -2.23
N SER A 159 -26.40 6.31 -0.92
CA SER A 159 -26.73 7.60 -0.33
C SER A 159 -25.65 8.65 -0.69
N PRO A 160 -26.03 9.86 -1.15
CA PRO A 160 -25.09 10.95 -1.38
C PRO A 160 -24.69 11.67 -0.08
N SER A 161 -25.06 11.13 1.09
CA SER A 161 -24.76 11.77 2.37
C SER A 161 -23.25 11.80 2.66
N LEU A 162 -22.77 12.95 3.15
CA LEU A 162 -21.40 13.13 3.61
C LEU A 162 -21.19 12.69 5.07
N THR A 163 -22.28 12.39 5.81
CA THR A 163 -22.20 11.94 7.21
C THR A 163 -22.00 10.43 7.34
N GLU A 164 -22.28 9.67 6.28
CA GLU A 164 -22.06 8.23 6.23
C GLU A 164 -20.58 7.93 5.92
N ARG A 165 -19.95 7.07 6.75
CA ARG A 165 -18.53 6.70 6.59
C ARG A 165 -18.27 6.04 5.24
N TYR A 166 -19.16 5.16 4.79
CA TYR A 166 -19.03 4.40 3.56
C TYR A 166 -20.28 4.53 2.70
N THR A 167 -20.14 5.23 1.58
CA THR A 167 -21.12 5.30 0.51
C THR A 167 -20.42 4.98 -0.80
N VAL A 168 -21.16 4.49 -1.79
CA VAL A 168 -20.57 4.24 -3.12
C VAL A 168 -19.89 5.51 -3.65
N TRP A 169 -20.49 6.67 -3.45
CA TRP A 169 -19.93 7.95 -3.90
C TRP A 169 -18.62 8.32 -3.21
N ASN A 170 -18.56 8.22 -1.88
CA ASN A 170 -17.37 8.60 -1.14
C ASN A 170 -16.19 7.65 -1.43
N LEU A 171 -16.47 6.35 -1.60
CA LEU A 171 -15.48 5.32 -1.94
C LEU A 171 -14.93 5.51 -3.36
N LEU A 172 -15.80 5.80 -4.33
CA LEU A 172 -15.38 6.05 -5.71
C LEU A 172 -14.52 7.32 -5.83
N ILE A 173 -14.93 8.40 -5.16
CA ILE A 173 -14.17 9.66 -5.11
C ILE A 173 -12.82 9.41 -4.41
N GLN A 174 -12.82 8.74 -3.26
CA GLN A 174 -11.60 8.41 -2.52
C GLN A 174 -10.62 7.58 -3.37
N GLY A 175 -11.10 6.56 -4.08
CA GLY A 175 -10.26 5.74 -4.97
C GLY A 175 -9.62 6.53 -6.10
N SER A 176 -10.39 7.45 -6.70
CA SER A 176 -9.90 8.31 -7.79
C SER A 176 -8.83 9.29 -7.29
N ILE A 177 -9.09 9.97 -6.17
CA ILE A 177 -8.16 10.93 -5.56
C ILE A 177 -6.89 10.23 -5.09
N PHE A 178 -7.02 9.07 -4.46
CA PHE A 178 -5.86 8.34 -3.96
C PHE A 178 -4.98 7.84 -5.10
N SER A 179 -5.57 7.33 -6.18
CA SER A 179 -4.82 6.92 -7.37
C SER A 179 -4.09 8.12 -8.01
N LEU A 180 -4.77 9.28 -8.08
CA LEU A 180 -4.17 10.53 -8.54
C LEU A 180 -2.97 10.95 -7.68
N MET A 181 -3.08 10.86 -6.36
CA MET A 181 -1.98 11.16 -5.44
C MET A 181 -0.79 10.20 -5.64
N ASN A 182 -1.05 8.90 -5.80
CA ASN A 182 -0.01 7.89 -5.89
C ASN A 182 0.74 7.87 -7.22
N PHE A 183 0.06 8.11 -8.34
CA PHE A 183 0.74 8.13 -9.64
C PHE A 183 1.13 9.54 -10.09
N GLY A 184 0.43 10.56 -9.59
CA GLY A 184 0.59 11.94 -10.02
C GLY A 184 1.50 12.78 -9.14
N ALA A 185 1.52 12.55 -7.82
CA ALA A 185 2.23 13.39 -6.87
C ALA A 185 3.28 12.64 -6.02
N ASN A 186 3.40 11.32 -6.19
CA ASN A 186 4.37 10.50 -5.46
C ASN A 186 5.66 10.33 -6.27
N GLN A 187 6.66 11.10 -5.89
CA GLN A 187 8.01 11.14 -6.42
C GLN A 187 8.67 9.76 -6.46
N ILE A 188 8.43 8.89 -5.47
CA ILE A 188 9.01 7.54 -5.44
C ILE A 188 8.47 6.72 -6.63
N GLN A 189 7.17 6.80 -6.92
CA GLN A 189 6.57 6.08 -8.05
C GLN A 189 7.06 6.62 -9.38
N ILE A 190 7.13 7.94 -9.51
CA ILE A 190 7.62 8.61 -10.72
C ILE A 190 9.08 8.23 -11.00
N GLN A 191 9.95 8.27 -9.98
CA GLN A 191 11.35 7.88 -10.12
C GLN A 191 11.52 6.41 -10.53
N ARG A 192 10.70 5.50 -10.00
CA ARG A 192 10.72 4.08 -10.39
C ARG A 192 10.31 3.89 -11.85
N LEU A 193 9.23 4.55 -12.29
CA LEU A 193 8.77 4.52 -13.69
C LEU A 193 9.85 5.03 -14.65
N LEU A 194 10.58 6.08 -14.26
CA LEU A 194 11.70 6.64 -15.03
C LEU A 194 12.90 5.70 -15.22
N THR A 195 13.01 4.62 -14.44
CA THR A 195 14.11 3.64 -14.60
C THR A 195 13.87 2.64 -15.75
N VAL A 196 12.67 2.62 -16.34
CA VAL A 196 12.34 1.79 -17.50
C VAL A 196 12.95 2.40 -18.76
N LYS A 197 13.60 1.56 -19.58
CA LYS A 197 14.42 2.06 -20.71
C LYS A 197 13.59 2.51 -21.93
N ASN A 198 12.32 2.06 -22.03
CA ASN A 198 11.34 2.42 -23.05
C ASN A 198 9.94 2.31 -22.42
N ILE A 199 9.13 3.36 -22.55
CA ILE A 199 7.68 3.33 -22.26
C ILE A 199 6.97 2.85 -23.52
#